data_AF-A0A0R3A9J7-F1
#
_entry.id   AF-A0A0R3A9J7-F1
#
_cell.length_a   1.000
_cell.length_b   1.000
_cell.length_c   1.000
_cell.angle_alpha   90.00
_cell.angle_beta   90.00
_cell.angle_gamma   90.00
#
_symmetry.space_group_name_H-M   'P 1'
#
loop_
_entity.id
_entity.type
_entity.pdbx_description
1 polymer ?
#
loop_
_entity_poly.entity_id
_entity_poly.type
_entity_poly.pdbx_seq_one_letter_code
_entity_poly.pdbx_strand_id
1 'polypeptide(L)'
;MKFLKAIIVLLAAYAPLVVAAGCVQESGFSLAPWIPAIANNTGGMLSKSWHTAELQVSCNGMSGSYLLRNEITPAGNDSGKTQLFEGVSYKLYTTSERDVFYFGGVAGPDGVLRPFGTSYSHAIYPPVITEFKLPATVRIKFYSPSKSMTPGVYTINSAGLVKGKITSVGFVAESGMNLSAFSFIVNGPSCTLAIPAELKLKSVNLSAIPMPGDSNEAASFQLGLTCAGSTPAYQVSYSMSDVNDSANQSSTLTLADAAKKASGVSLQVVDGMTPVKFGSTSIRLFGSMPNGGGMISKAMNVRYIRTSTVARPGSVRAGVTVTLSYK
;
A
#
# COMPACT_ATOMS: atom_id res chain seq x y z
N MET A 1 -15.32 85.14 9.90
CA MET A 1 -13.91 85.08 9.43
C MET A 1 -13.72 83.81 8.62
N LYS A 2 -13.14 83.93 7.44
CA LYS A 2 -13.12 82.93 6.35
C LYS A 2 -12.15 81.79 6.65
N PHE A 3 -12.61 80.54 6.50
CA PHE A 3 -11.74 79.36 6.49
C PHE A 3 -11.08 79.22 5.11
N LEU A 4 -9.75 79.25 5.08
CA LEU A 4 -8.95 78.96 3.90
C LEU A 4 -8.91 77.43 3.71
N LYS A 5 -9.54 76.92 2.65
CA LYS A 5 -9.36 75.52 2.21
C LYS A 5 -8.08 75.44 1.39
N ALA A 6 -7.06 74.79 1.93
CA ALA A 6 -5.88 74.39 1.15
C ALA A 6 -6.24 73.16 0.30
N ILE A 7 -6.22 73.33 -1.02
CA ILE A 7 -6.33 72.22 -1.98
C ILE A 7 -4.91 71.69 -2.17
N ILE A 8 -4.64 70.51 -1.64
CA ILE A 8 -3.41 69.77 -1.94
C ILE A 8 -3.63 69.07 -3.27
N VAL A 9 -3.03 69.59 -4.33
CA VAL A 9 -2.94 68.90 -5.62
C VAL A 9 -1.79 67.89 -5.50
N LEU A 10 -2.12 66.62 -5.26
CA LEU A 10 -1.17 65.53 -5.48
C LEU A 10 -0.99 65.37 -6.99
N LEU A 11 0.13 65.87 -7.54
CA LEU A 11 0.62 65.40 -8.82
C LEU A 11 1.05 63.95 -8.64
N ALA A 12 0.21 63.01 -9.06
CA ALA A 12 0.63 61.64 -9.31
C ALA A 12 1.57 61.67 -10.52
N ALA A 13 2.88 61.67 -10.26
CA ALA A 13 3.87 61.40 -11.28
C ALA A 13 3.61 59.98 -11.80
N TYR A 14 3.03 59.90 -13.00
CA TYR A 14 2.88 58.65 -13.74
C TYR A 14 4.27 58.22 -14.19
N ALA A 15 5.02 57.55 -13.32
CA ALA A 15 6.20 56.81 -13.76
C ALA A 15 5.68 55.64 -14.60
N PRO A 16 6.11 55.48 -15.86
CA PRO A 16 5.78 54.29 -16.61
C PRO A 16 6.34 53.09 -15.82
N LEU A 17 5.45 52.15 -15.46
CA LEU A 17 5.85 50.83 -14.99
C LEU A 17 6.62 50.17 -16.13
N VAL A 18 7.94 50.30 -16.11
CA VAL A 18 8.82 49.47 -16.94
C VAL A 18 8.69 48.07 -16.37
N VAL A 19 7.87 47.23 -17.01
CA VAL A 19 7.85 45.80 -16.71
C VAL A 19 9.23 45.28 -17.05
N ALA A 20 10.03 44.98 -16.02
CA ALA A 20 11.35 44.41 -16.22
C ALA A 20 11.22 43.12 -17.04
N ALA A 21 12.03 42.98 -18.09
CA ALA A 21 12.07 41.78 -18.90
C ALA A 21 12.35 40.57 -18.00
N GLY A 22 11.49 39.55 -18.06
CA GLY A 22 11.58 38.43 -17.14
C GLY A 22 10.63 37.29 -17.45
N CYS A 23 10.98 36.11 -16.97
CA CYS A 23 10.12 34.93 -16.99
C CYS A 23 9.74 34.55 -15.56
N VAL A 24 8.46 34.27 -15.34
CA VAL A 24 7.90 33.90 -14.04
C VAL A 24 7.04 32.66 -14.23
N GLN A 25 7.16 31.70 -13.32
CA GLN A 25 6.27 30.55 -13.27
C GLN A 25 4.88 31.00 -12.77
N GLU A 26 3.85 30.75 -13.58
CA GLU A 26 2.46 31.13 -13.27
C GLU A 26 1.70 30.03 -12.53
N SER A 27 1.99 28.77 -12.86
CA SER A 27 1.25 27.61 -12.34
C SER A 27 2.11 26.34 -12.33
N GLY A 28 1.54 25.22 -11.87
CA GLY A 28 2.20 23.92 -11.91
C GLY A 28 3.30 23.72 -10.86
N PHE A 29 3.20 24.41 -9.73
CA PHE A 29 4.17 24.31 -8.64
C PHE A 29 4.23 22.91 -8.00
N SER A 30 3.18 22.11 -8.16
CA SER A 30 3.09 20.78 -7.56
C SER A 30 2.33 19.78 -8.42
N LEU A 31 2.79 18.53 -8.42
CA LEU A 31 2.06 17.36 -8.90
C LEU A 31 1.60 16.57 -7.68
N ALA A 32 0.30 16.24 -7.60
CA ALA A 32 -0.30 15.50 -6.50
C ALA A 32 -0.72 14.09 -6.98
N PRO A 33 0.09 13.06 -6.73
CA PRO A 33 -0.25 11.71 -7.14
C PRO A 33 -1.31 11.09 -6.24
N TRP A 34 -1.98 10.07 -6.78
CA TRP A 34 -2.82 9.18 -5.99
C TRP A 34 -2.61 7.73 -6.43
N ILE A 35 -2.14 6.89 -5.50
CA ILE A 35 -1.99 5.45 -5.75
C ILE A 35 -3.11 4.73 -4.98
N PRO A 36 -3.99 3.97 -5.66
CA PRO A 36 -4.98 3.16 -4.96
C PRO A 36 -4.29 2.10 -4.11
N ALA A 37 -4.99 1.56 -3.11
CA ALA A 37 -4.48 0.44 -2.34
C ALA A 37 -4.00 -0.69 -3.27
N ILE A 38 -2.78 -1.13 -3.05
CA ILE A 38 -2.12 -2.16 -3.84
C ILE A 38 -2.54 -3.50 -3.26
N ALA A 39 -3.14 -4.34 -4.10
CA ALA A 39 -3.55 -5.67 -3.70
C ALA A 39 -2.33 -6.54 -3.39
N ASN A 40 -2.41 -7.27 -2.27
CA ASN A 40 -1.62 -8.47 -1.96
C ASN A 40 -0.13 -8.42 -2.27
N ASN A 41 0.60 -7.56 -1.56
CA ASN A 41 2.06 -7.53 -1.54
C ASN A 41 2.73 -7.49 -2.93
N THR A 42 2.07 -7.04 -4.00
CA THR A 42 2.71 -6.98 -5.33
C THR A 42 3.60 -5.75 -5.43
N GLY A 43 4.86 -5.94 -5.83
CA GLY A 43 5.70 -4.83 -6.28
C GLY A 43 5.53 -4.57 -7.78
N GLY A 44 6.54 -4.01 -8.43
CA GLY A 44 6.47 -3.65 -9.84
C GLY A 44 5.74 -2.32 -10.07
N MET A 45 4.85 -2.27 -11.07
CA MET A 45 4.15 -1.02 -11.43
C MET A 45 3.08 -0.67 -10.39
N LEU A 46 3.34 0.35 -9.58
CA LEU A 46 2.43 0.77 -8.51
C LEU A 46 1.33 1.70 -9.05
N SER A 47 1.66 2.51 -10.05
CA SER A 47 0.71 3.44 -10.69
C SER A 47 -0.06 2.77 -11.83
N LYS A 48 -1.39 2.73 -11.72
CA LYS A 48 -2.27 2.23 -12.79
C LYS A 48 -2.26 3.16 -14.02
N SER A 49 -2.20 4.47 -13.80
CA SER A 49 -2.17 5.50 -14.83
C SER A 49 -0.97 6.43 -14.64
N TRP A 50 -0.72 7.29 -15.63
CA TRP A 50 0.25 8.38 -15.52
C TRP A 50 -0.31 9.48 -14.61
N HIS A 51 0.46 9.91 -13.61
CA HIS A 51 0.17 11.14 -12.87
C HIS A 51 0.72 12.30 -13.68
N THR A 52 -0.11 13.28 -14.01
CA THR A 52 0.23 14.34 -14.96
C THR A 52 -0.09 15.70 -14.37
N ALA A 53 0.79 16.67 -14.58
CA ALA A 53 0.58 18.06 -14.24
C ALA A 53 1.19 18.98 -15.31
N GLU A 54 0.65 20.18 -15.44
CA GLU A 54 1.15 21.19 -16.37
C GLU A 54 1.91 22.28 -15.59
N LEU A 55 3.10 22.58 -16.08
CA LEU A 55 3.93 23.70 -15.68
C LEU A 55 3.75 24.81 -16.71
N GLN A 56 3.52 26.05 -16.27
CA GLN A 56 3.44 27.20 -17.17
C GLN A 56 4.40 28.29 -16.71
N VAL A 57 5.29 28.70 -17.61
CA VAL A 57 6.14 29.87 -17.43
C VAL A 57 5.71 30.94 -18.42
N SER A 58 5.42 32.13 -17.92
CA SER A 58 5.15 33.31 -18.74
C SER A 58 6.37 34.20 -18.79
N CYS A 59 6.70 34.66 -19.99
CA CYS A 59 7.86 35.49 -20.25
C CYS A 59 7.43 36.81 -20.90
N ASN A 60 7.89 37.93 -20.33
CA ASN A 60 7.50 39.28 -20.69
C ASN A 60 8.71 40.19 -20.93
N GLY A 61 8.51 41.25 -21.72
CA GLY A 61 9.49 42.34 -21.89
C GLY A 61 10.77 41.96 -22.64
N MET A 62 10.83 40.80 -23.29
CA MET A 62 11.99 40.39 -24.09
C MET A 62 11.89 40.91 -25.53
N SER A 63 12.55 42.03 -25.83
CA SER A 63 12.51 42.68 -27.14
C SER A 63 13.76 42.38 -27.98
N GLY A 64 13.63 41.57 -29.04
CA GLY A 64 14.72 41.27 -29.99
C GLY A 64 14.79 39.81 -30.41
N SER A 65 15.56 39.49 -31.46
CA SER A 65 15.79 38.10 -31.93
C SER A 65 16.74 37.34 -31.02
N TYR A 66 16.34 37.12 -29.76
CA TYR A 66 17.13 36.36 -28.81
C TYR A 66 16.81 34.88 -28.90
N LEU A 67 17.86 34.07 -29.08
CA LEU A 67 17.76 32.63 -28.90
C LEU A 67 17.56 32.35 -27.40
N LEU A 68 16.38 31.84 -27.05
CA LEU A 68 16.13 31.29 -25.72
C LEU A 68 16.36 29.79 -25.74
N ARG A 69 17.02 29.28 -24.70
CA ARG A 69 17.15 27.85 -24.43
C ARG A 69 16.35 27.52 -23.18
N ASN A 70 15.29 26.72 -23.37
CA ASN A 70 14.51 26.14 -22.28
C ASN A 70 14.98 24.70 -22.02
N GLU A 71 15.49 24.46 -20.82
CA GLU A 71 15.92 23.16 -20.32
C GLU A 71 15.06 22.74 -19.13
N ILE A 72 14.45 21.54 -19.19
CA ILE A 72 13.73 20.96 -18.06
C ILE A 72 14.41 19.64 -17.70
N THR A 73 14.85 19.54 -16.45
CA THR A 73 15.58 18.40 -15.90
C THR A 73 14.88 17.84 -14.68
N PRO A 74 15.01 16.53 -14.40
CA PRO A 74 14.53 15.94 -13.16
C PRO A 74 15.29 16.52 -11.96
N ALA A 75 14.57 16.79 -10.88
CA ALA A 75 15.15 17.37 -9.67
C ALA A 75 15.54 16.33 -8.61
N GLY A 76 14.98 15.12 -8.69
CA GLY A 76 15.28 14.01 -7.79
C GLY A 76 16.59 13.30 -8.12
N ASN A 77 17.04 12.43 -7.21
CA ASN A 77 18.29 11.69 -7.39
C ASN A 77 18.07 10.47 -8.30
N ASP A 78 18.87 10.38 -9.36
CA ASP A 78 18.96 9.20 -10.24
C ASP A 78 19.42 7.99 -9.41
N SER A 79 18.68 6.89 -9.49
CA SER A 79 19.03 5.68 -8.75
C SER A 79 20.07 4.81 -9.46
N GLY A 80 20.49 5.17 -10.68
CA GLY A 80 21.35 4.37 -11.55
C GLY A 80 20.65 3.13 -12.13
N LYS A 81 19.33 3.01 -11.96
CA LYS A 81 18.53 1.87 -12.44
C LYS A 81 17.61 2.33 -13.56
N THR A 82 17.17 1.39 -14.39
CA THR A 82 16.23 1.66 -15.48
C THR A 82 15.05 0.70 -15.45
N GLN A 83 13.94 1.12 -16.04
CA GLN A 83 12.73 0.33 -16.23
C GLN A 83 12.27 0.44 -17.68
N LEU A 84 12.10 -0.71 -18.35
CA LEU A 84 11.48 -0.77 -19.67
C LEU A 84 9.96 -0.69 -19.51
N PHE A 85 9.34 0.31 -20.14
CA PHE A 85 7.89 0.49 -20.14
C PHE A 85 7.44 0.98 -21.52
N GLU A 86 6.50 0.26 -22.13
CA GLU A 86 5.96 0.58 -23.47
C GLU A 86 7.07 0.75 -24.54
N GLY A 87 8.12 -0.08 -24.47
CA GLY A 87 9.24 -0.04 -25.43
C GLY A 87 10.27 1.07 -25.17
N VAL A 88 10.08 1.90 -24.13
CA VAL A 88 11.01 2.98 -23.76
C VAL A 88 11.72 2.64 -22.46
N SER A 89 13.04 2.80 -22.44
CA SER A 89 13.85 2.64 -21.23
C SER A 89 13.87 3.94 -20.43
N TYR A 90 13.27 3.93 -19.25
CA TYR A 90 13.23 5.09 -18.35
C TYR A 90 14.25 4.94 -17.22
N LYS A 91 14.92 6.03 -16.88
CA LYS A 91 15.69 6.12 -15.63
C LYS A 91 14.75 6.17 -14.42
N LEU A 92 15.12 5.47 -13.36
CA LEU A 92 14.41 5.50 -12.09
C LEU A 92 15.01 6.57 -11.16
N TYR A 93 14.14 7.30 -10.49
CA TYR A 93 14.48 8.32 -9.51
C TYR A 93 13.99 7.90 -8.13
N THR A 94 14.81 8.17 -7.12
CA THR A 94 14.53 7.79 -5.73
C THR A 94 13.42 8.63 -5.10
N THR A 95 12.67 8.02 -4.18
CA THR A 95 11.74 8.74 -3.28
C THR A 95 12.25 8.68 -1.83
N SER A 96 11.48 9.21 -0.87
CA SER A 96 11.76 9.01 0.56
C SER A 96 11.61 7.56 1.01
N GLU A 97 10.89 6.73 0.25
CA GLU A 97 10.74 5.30 0.53
C GLU A 97 11.76 4.50 -0.28
N ARG A 98 12.56 3.68 0.40
CA ARG A 98 13.70 2.96 -0.20
C ARG A 98 13.30 2.04 -1.36
N ASP A 99 12.08 1.50 -1.30
CA ASP A 99 11.56 0.55 -2.29
C ASP A 99 10.59 1.18 -3.29
N VAL A 100 10.39 2.50 -3.24
CA VAL A 100 9.49 3.21 -4.17
C VAL A 100 10.31 4.18 -5.00
N PHE A 101 10.22 4.03 -6.31
CA PHE A 101 10.88 4.85 -7.30
C PHE A 101 9.82 5.51 -8.18
N TYR A 102 10.19 6.58 -8.85
CA TYR A 102 9.38 7.14 -9.92
C TYR A 102 10.17 7.23 -11.21
N PHE A 103 9.45 7.22 -12.32
CA PHE A 103 10.00 7.47 -13.64
C PHE A 103 8.99 8.25 -14.47
N GLY A 104 9.46 8.89 -15.53
CA GLY A 104 8.58 9.68 -16.37
C GLY A 104 9.32 10.56 -17.35
N GLY A 105 8.66 11.63 -17.74
CA GLY A 105 9.17 12.52 -18.76
C GLY A 105 8.46 13.86 -18.77
N VAL A 106 8.99 14.74 -19.61
CA VAL A 106 8.46 16.07 -19.86
C VAL A 106 8.19 16.23 -21.34
N ALA A 107 7.04 16.80 -21.67
CA ALA A 107 6.74 17.33 -23.00
C ALA A 107 6.77 18.85 -22.92
N GLY A 108 7.58 19.49 -23.76
CA GLY A 108 7.60 20.95 -23.87
C GLY A 108 6.45 21.46 -24.75
N PRO A 109 6.52 22.70 -25.24
CA PRO A 109 5.52 23.29 -26.13
C PRO A 109 5.31 22.52 -27.45
N ASP A 110 6.27 21.70 -27.86
CA ASP A 110 6.18 20.83 -29.05
C ASP A 110 5.33 19.57 -28.84
N GLY A 111 4.85 19.32 -27.61
CA GLY A 111 4.04 18.16 -27.26
C GLY A 111 4.77 16.81 -27.30
N VAL A 112 6.07 16.80 -27.63
CA VAL A 112 6.85 15.57 -27.72
C VAL A 112 7.35 15.19 -26.33
N LEU A 113 6.85 14.07 -25.81
CA LEU A 113 7.30 13.55 -24.53
C LEU A 113 8.72 13.00 -24.62
N ARG A 114 9.57 13.46 -23.71
CA ARG A 114 10.95 13.01 -23.56
C ARG A 114 11.17 12.45 -22.16
N PRO A 115 11.73 11.24 -22.02
CA PRO A 115 12.08 10.68 -20.73
C PRO A 115 13.04 11.58 -19.95
N PHE A 116 12.91 11.60 -18.62
CA PHE A 116 13.87 12.26 -17.76
C PHE A 116 15.30 11.76 -18.02
N GLY A 117 16.27 12.68 -18.01
CA GLY A 117 17.68 12.40 -18.33
C GLY A 117 18.05 12.52 -19.81
N THR A 118 17.12 12.93 -20.66
CA THR A 118 17.42 13.39 -22.03
C THR A 118 17.47 14.92 -22.06
N SER A 119 18.51 15.51 -22.67
CA SER A 119 18.65 16.96 -22.77
C SER A 119 17.65 17.52 -23.79
N TYR A 120 16.62 18.22 -23.30
CA TYR A 120 15.76 19.04 -24.15
C TYR A 120 16.28 20.47 -24.18
N SER A 121 16.49 21.00 -25.38
CA SER A 121 16.80 22.41 -25.59
C SER A 121 16.00 22.89 -26.78
N HIS A 122 14.92 23.62 -26.53
CA HIS A 122 14.17 24.28 -27.60
C HIS A 122 14.67 25.71 -27.79
N ALA A 123 15.00 26.04 -29.03
CA ALA A 123 15.29 27.40 -29.49
C ALA A 123 13.97 28.15 -29.67
N ILE A 124 13.69 29.15 -28.84
CA ILE A 124 12.49 29.98 -29.00
C ILE A 124 12.93 31.34 -29.55
N TYR A 125 12.25 31.81 -30.60
CA TYR A 125 12.41 33.14 -31.16
C TYR A 125 11.16 33.95 -30.83
N PRO A 126 11.15 34.71 -29.72
CA PRO A 126 9.96 35.44 -29.30
C PRO A 126 9.66 36.60 -30.27
N PRO A 127 8.37 36.84 -30.59
CA PRO A 127 7.98 38.05 -31.32
C PRO A 127 8.25 39.30 -30.46
N VAL A 128 8.57 40.42 -31.12
CA VAL A 128 9.30 41.57 -30.57
C VAL A 128 8.59 42.34 -29.42
N ILE A 129 7.31 42.06 -29.12
CA ILE A 129 6.49 42.93 -28.25
C ILE A 129 5.39 42.23 -27.42
N THR A 130 5.38 40.90 -27.26
CA THR A 130 4.28 40.23 -26.50
C THR A 130 4.76 39.25 -25.44
N GLU A 131 3.95 39.12 -24.39
CA GLU A 131 3.93 37.97 -23.50
C GLU A 131 3.90 36.67 -24.32
N PHE A 132 4.70 35.68 -23.94
CA PHE A 132 4.54 34.32 -24.45
C PHE A 132 4.67 33.31 -23.32
N LYS A 133 3.99 32.18 -23.52
CA LYS A 133 3.85 31.12 -22.53
C LYS A 133 4.59 29.88 -22.98
N LEU A 134 5.29 29.27 -22.05
CA LEU A 134 6.02 28.02 -22.22
C LEU A 134 5.36 26.95 -21.35
N PRO A 135 4.32 26.27 -21.89
CA PRO A 135 3.74 25.14 -21.21
C PRO A 135 4.70 23.94 -21.26
N ALA A 136 4.72 23.16 -20.19
CA ALA A 136 5.34 21.85 -20.17
C ALA A 136 4.46 20.86 -19.41
N THR A 137 4.22 19.71 -20.00
CA THR A 137 3.49 18.61 -19.37
C THR A 137 4.50 17.68 -18.70
N VAL A 138 4.40 17.53 -17.39
CA VAL A 138 5.19 16.58 -16.61
C VAL A 138 4.32 15.39 -16.29
N ARG A 139 4.80 14.17 -16.60
CA ARG A 139 4.10 12.95 -16.20
C ARG A 139 5.03 11.96 -15.54
N ILE A 140 4.53 11.27 -14.51
CA ILE A 140 5.28 10.24 -13.79
C ILE A 140 4.43 9.01 -13.49
N LYS A 141 5.11 7.90 -13.25
CA LYS A 141 4.59 6.67 -12.65
C LYS A 141 5.50 6.22 -11.53
N PHE A 142 4.91 5.55 -10.55
CA PHE A 142 5.61 4.93 -9.44
C PHE A 142 5.83 3.44 -9.69
N TYR A 143 7.00 2.97 -9.28
CA TYR A 143 7.49 1.62 -9.50
C TYR A 143 8.25 1.13 -8.27
N SER A 144 8.00 -0.11 -7.83
CA SER A 144 8.85 -0.82 -6.89
C SER A 144 9.68 -1.87 -7.65
N PRO A 145 11.01 -1.88 -7.53
CA PRO A 145 11.86 -2.92 -8.11
C PRO A 145 11.75 -4.25 -7.37
N SER A 146 11.19 -4.26 -6.17
CA SER A 146 10.94 -5.51 -5.46
C SER A 146 9.83 -6.28 -6.15
N LYS A 147 9.96 -7.61 -6.20
CA LYS A 147 8.87 -8.48 -6.68
C LYS A 147 7.65 -8.42 -5.77
N SER A 148 7.86 -7.97 -4.53
CA SER A 148 6.84 -7.87 -3.51
C SER A 148 7.15 -6.75 -2.52
N MET A 149 6.10 -6.06 -2.07
CA MET A 149 6.17 -5.05 -1.02
C MET A 149 5.59 -5.61 0.28
N THR A 150 6.17 -5.22 1.41
CA THR A 150 5.66 -5.58 2.73
C THR A 150 4.29 -4.94 2.96
N PRO A 151 3.30 -5.64 3.57
CA PRO A 151 2.04 -5.01 3.91
C PRO A 151 2.24 -3.81 4.84
N GLY A 152 1.52 -2.72 4.60
CA GLY A 152 1.61 -1.52 5.43
C GLY A 152 1.26 -0.24 4.70
N VAL A 153 1.48 0.88 5.40
CA VAL A 153 1.31 2.23 4.87
C VAL A 153 2.67 2.75 4.45
N TYR A 154 2.80 3.14 3.18
CA TYR A 154 3.99 3.79 2.62
C TYR A 154 3.73 5.27 2.48
N THR A 155 4.68 6.11 2.91
CA THR A 155 4.53 7.57 2.86
C THR A 155 5.66 8.20 2.05
N ILE A 156 5.27 8.83 0.95
CA ILE A 156 6.18 9.57 0.09
C ILE A 156 6.17 11.03 0.53
N ASN A 157 7.31 11.53 0.99
CA ASN A 157 7.48 12.93 1.36
C ASN A 157 7.51 13.81 0.10
N SER A 158 7.21 15.09 0.30
CA SER A 158 7.39 16.08 -0.76
C SER A 158 8.84 16.16 -1.20
N ALA A 159 9.08 16.25 -2.49
CA ALA A 159 10.42 16.35 -3.08
C ALA A 159 10.38 17.19 -4.36
N GLY A 160 11.51 17.75 -4.76
CA GLY A 160 11.61 18.37 -6.09
C GLY A 160 11.39 17.32 -7.17
N LEU A 161 10.51 17.57 -8.13
CA LEU A 161 10.21 16.66 -9.23
C LEU A 161 11.00 17.02 -10.49
N VAL A 162 10.87 18.28 -10.93
CA VAL A 162 11.62 18.85 -12.07
C VAL A 162 12.10 20.27 -11.76
N LYS A 163 13.21 20.66 -12.38
CA LYS A 163 13.74 22.02 -12.44
C LYS A 163 13.77 22.46 -13.89
N GLY A 164 13.26 23.65 -14.16
CA GLY A 164 13.34 24.31 -15.45
C GLY A 164 14.34 25.46 -15.39
N LYS A 165 15.07 25.68 -16.49
CA LYS A 165 15.99 26.79 -16.67
C LYS A 165 15.81 27.37 -18.06
N ILE A 166 15.47 28.65 -18.12
CA ILE A 166 15.40 29.43 -19.37
C ILE A 166 16.63 30.31 -19.40
N THR A 167 17.42 30.21 -20.47
CA THR A 167 18.65 30.99 -20.63
C THR A 167 18.65 31.77 -21.93
N SER A 168 19.16 33.00 -21.87
CA SER A 168 19.56 33.81 -23.02
C SER A 168 20.79 34.66 -22.64
N VAL A 169 21.30 35.44 -23.59
CA VAL A 169 22.43 36.34 -23.35
C VAL A 169 22.05 37.35 -22.26
N GLY A 170 22.69 37.25 -21.09
CA GLY A 170 22.42 38.13 -19.94
C GLY A 170 21.14 37.84 -19.15
N PHE A 171 20.45 36.72 -19.44
CA PHE A 171 19.18 36.37 -18.80
C PHE A 171 19.12 34.91 -18.36
N VAL A 172 18.71 34.68 -17.11
CA VAL A 172 18.43 33.35 -16.55
C VAL A 172 17.15 33.42 -15.73
N ALA A 173 16.21 32.52 -16.01
CA ALA A 173 15.05 32.29 -15.16
C ALA A 173 14.94 30.82 -14.80
N GLU A 174 14.47 30.55 -13.59
CA GLU A 174 14.29 29.21 -13.06
C GLU A 174 12.81 28.94 -12.79
N SER A 175 12.42 27.69 -12.97
CA SER A 175 11.10 27.19 -12.65
C SER A 175 11.22 25.82 -12.00
N GLY A 176 10.16 25.33 -11.38
CA GLY A 176 10.18 24.01 -10.76
C GLY A 176 8.80 23.49 -10.44
N MET A 177 8.72 22.17 -10.35
CA MET A 177 7.55 21.47 -9.87
C MET A 177 7.98 20.53 -8.76
N ASN A 178 7.23 20.55 -7.67
CA ASN A 178 7.41 19.63 -6.56
C ASN A 178 6.44 18.45 -6.69
N LEU A 179 6.88 17.30 -6.18
CA LEU A 179 5.99 16.21 -5.84
C LEU A 179 5.32 16.55 -4.50
N SER A 180 4.00 16.47 -4.44
CA SER A 180 3.25 16.60 -3.19
C SER A 180 3.41 15.34 -2.36
N ALA A 181 3.44 15.48 -1.03
CA ALA A 181 3.45 14.31 -0.15
C ALA A 181 2.14 13.51 -0.28
N PHE A 182 2.25 12.19 -0.27
CA PHE A 182 1.09 11.30 -0.32
C PHE A 182 1.41 9.94 0.32
N SER A 183 0.37 9.18 0.67
CA SER A 183 0.52 7.84 1.22
C SER A 183 -0.35 6.84 0.46
N PHE A 184 0.06 5.58 0.47
CA PHE A 184 -0.72 4.47 -0.08
C PHE A 184 -0.55 3.22 0.77
N ILE A 185 -1.49 2.28 0.61
CA ILE A 185 -1.53 1.04 1.39
C ILE A 185 -1.13 -0.13 0.50
N VAL A 186 -0.26 -0.99 1.00
CA VAL A 186 -0.03 -2.34 0.47
C VAL A 186 -0.79 -3.31 1.36
N ASN A 187 -1.79 -3.98 0.78
CA ASN A 187 -2.60 -4.94 1.49
C ASN A 187 -1.84 -6.26 1.71
N GLY A 188 -2.00 -6.85 2.89
CA GLY A 188 -1.46 -8.18 3.19
C GLY A 188 -2.35 -9.31 2.68
N PRO A 189 -1.86 -10.56 2.74
CA PRO A 189 -2.66 -11.72 2.38
C PRO A 189 -3.90 -11.81 3.27
N SER A 190 -5.04 -12.17 2.67
CA SER A 190 -6.30 -12.40 3.38
C SER A 190 -6.85 -13.79 3.07
N CYS A 191 -7.22 -14.55 4.10
CA CYS A 191 -7.92 -15.82 3.96
C CYS A 191 -9.29 -15.77 4.63
N THR A 192 -10.28 -16.40 3.99
CA THR A 192 -11.58 -16.68 4.60
C THR A 192 -11.57 -18.10 5.16
N LEU A 193 -11.91 -18.24 6.43
CA LEU A 193 -12.04 -19.52 7.11
C LEU A 193 -13.41 -20.13 6.86
N ALA A 194 -13.43 -21.33 6.30
CA ALA A 194 -14.60 -22.18 6.17
C ALA A 194 -14.56 -23.25 7.28
N ILE A 195 -15.41 -23.10 8.28
CA ILE A 195 -15.60 -24.05 9.39
C ILE A 195 -17.09 -24.09 9.75
N PRO A 196 -17.67 -25.25 10.11
CA PRO A 196 -19.03 -25.29 10.63
C PRO A 196 -19.12 -24.50 11.94
N ALA A 197 -20.17 -23.67 12.06
CA ALA A 197 -20.43 -22.92 13.29
C ALA A 197 -20.77 -23.83 14.49
N GLU A 198 -21.43 -24.96 14.21
CA GLU A 198 -21.74 -25.98 15.20
C GLU A 198 -21.37 -27.37 14.67
N LEU A 199 -20.75 -28.18 15.52
CA LEU A 199 -20.43 -29.57 15.23
C LEU A 199 -21.24 -30.48 16.16
N LYS A 200 -22.16 -31.26 15.58
CA LYS A 200 -22.94 -32.25 16.33
C LYS A 200 -22.06 -33.45 16.65
N LEU A 201 -21.91 -33.75 17.93
CA LEU A 201 -21.12 -34.89 18.42
C LEU A 201 -21.99 -36.13 18.52
N LYS A 202 -21.43 -37.29 18.14
CA LYS A 202 -22.04 -38.59 18.41
C LYS A 202 -22.10 -38.81 19.93
N SER A 203 -23.20 -39.39 20.39
CA SER A 203 -23.29 -39.86 21.78
C SER A 203 -22.45 -41.12 21.93
N VAL A 204 -21.70 -41.24 23.03
CA VAL A 204 -20.82 -42.37 23.31
C VAL A 204 -21.14 -42.92 24.69
N ASN A 205 -21.20 -44.24 24.81
CA ASN A 205 -21.31 -44.89 26.12
C ASN A 205 -19.96 -44.79 26.84
N LEU A 206 -19.98 -44.47 28.13
CA LEU A 206 -18.78 -44.35 28.95
C LEU A 206 -17.96 -45.66 28.98
N SER A 207 -18.59 -46.82 28.75
CA SER A 207 -17.90 -48.11 28.60
C SER A 207 -16.91 -48.15 27.43
N ALA A 208 -17.06 -47.28 26.42
CA ALA A 208 -16.16 -47.19 25.27
C ALA A 208 -14.87 -46.40 25.56
N ILE A 209 -14.80 -45.76 26.74
CA ILE A 209 -13.62 -45.08 27.28
C ILE A 209 -13.42 -45.49 28.76
N PRO A 210 -13.03 -46.75 29.02
CA PRO A 210 -13.10 -47.34 30.36
C PRO A 210 -12.09 -46.76 31.36
N MET A 211 -10.94 -46.26 30.91
CA MET A 211 -9.86 -45.76 31.78
C MET A 211 -9.43 -44.33 31.40
N PRO A 212 -8.86 -43.55 32.34
CA PRO A 212 -8.26 -42.26 32.02
C PRO A 212 -7.22 -42.39 30.89
N GLY A 213 -7.28 -41.49 29.92
CA GLY A 213 -6.46 -41.53 28.71
C GLY A 213 -7.13 -42.22 27.52
N ASP A 214 -8.13 -43.09 27.75
CA ASP A 214 -8.90 -43.71 26.67
C ASP A 214 -9.72 -42.65 25.93
N SER A 215 -9.85 -42.85 24.62
CA SER A 215 -10.54 -41.92 23.74
C SER A 215 -11.42 -42.62 22.73
N ASN A 216 -12.49 -41.95 22.31
CA ASN A 216 -13.41 -42.44 21.30
C ASN A 216 -13.86 -41.29 20.40
N GLU A 217 -13.94 -41.54 19.09
CA GLU A 217 -14.27 -40.52 18.10
C GLU A 217 -15.70 -39.98 18.31
N ALA A 218 -15.83 -38.66 18.34
CA ALA A 218 -17.09 -37.97 18.55
C ALA A 218 -17.65 -37.41 17.23
N ALA A 219 -16.79 -36.80 16.41
CA ALA A 219 -17.16 -36.21 15.13
C ALA A 219 -15.90 -35.90 14.30
N SER A 220 -16.10 -35.59 13.03
CA SER A 220 -15.07 -35.05 12.15
C SER A 220 -15.59 -33.80 11.43
N PHE A 221 -14.69 -32.88 11.10
CA PHE A 221 -15.00 -31.67 10.34
C PHE A 221 -13.83 -31.27 9.46
N GLN A 222 -14.10 -30.45 8.45
CA GLN A 222 -13.06 -29.85 7.63
C GLN A 222 -12.83 -28.41 8.06
N LEU A 223 -11.57 -28.08 8.28
CA LEU A 223 -11.11 -26.70 8.38
C LEU A 223 -10.64 -26.30 6.96
N GLY A 224 -11.35 -25.39 6.32
CA GLY A 224 -11.04 -24.92 4.96
C GLY A 224 -10.58 -23.47 4.96
N LEU A 225 -9.67 -23.12 4.06
CA LEU A 225 -9.22 -21.75 3.83
C LEU A 225 -9.29 -21.43 2.35
N THR A 226 -9.96 -20.33 2.02
CA THR A 226 -9.88 -19.71 0.69
C THR A 226 -9.12 -18.42 0.83
N CYS A 227 -7.96 -18.31 0.18
CA CYS A 227 -7.10 -17.15 0.32
C CYS A 227 -6.91 -16.41 -0.99
N ALA A 228 -6.87 -15.09 -0.89
CA ALA A 228 -6.51 -14.23 -1.99
C ALA A 228 -5.04 -14.44 -2.36
N GLY A 229 -4.74 -14.27 -3.65
CA GLY A 229 -3.39 -14.44 -4.16
C GLY A 229 -2.47 -13.29 -3.80
N SER A 230 -1.34 -13.60 -3.17
CA SER A 230 -0.25 -12.65 -2.97
C SER A 230 0.99 -13.05 -3.74
N THR A 231 1.91 -12.11 -3.86
CA THR A 231 3.30 -12.37 -4.27
C THR A 231 4.20 -11.84 -3.17
N PRO A 232 5.16 -12.61 -2.64
CA PRO A 232 5.41 -14.03 -2.92
C PRO A 232 4.31 -14.94 -2.32
N ALA A 233 4.48 -16.24 -2.54
CA ALA A 233 3.86 -17.30 -1.79
C ALA A 233 4.11 -17.12 -0.28
N TYR A 234 3.14 -17.54 0.54
CA TYR A 234 3.16 -17.36 2.00
C TYR A 234 2.68 -18.63 2.68
N GLN A 235 3.04 -18.78 3.94
CA GLN A 235 2.56 -19.87 4.79
C GLN A 235 1.40 -19.38 5.64
N VAL A 236 0.40 -20.25 5.78
CA VAL A 236 -0.70 -20.05 6.72
C VAL A 236 -0.49 -21.01 7.88
N SER A 237 -0.47 -20.46 9.08
CA SER A 237 -0.48 -21.21 10.33
C SER A 237 -1.79 -20.95 11.07
N TYR A 238 -2.13 -21.84 11.99
CA TYR A 238 -3.28 -21.67 12.88
C TYR A 238 -2.90 -21.96 14.34
N SER A 239 -3.63 -21.34 15.25
CA SER A 239 -3.70 -21.74 16.65
C SER A 239 -5.16 -21.88 17.07
N MET A 240 -5.41 -22.62 18.14
CA MET A 240 -6.75 -22.81 18.69
C MET A 240 -6.75 -22.37 20.15
N SER A 241 -7.75 -21.60 20.55
CA SER A 241 -8.01 -21.29 21.96
C SER A 241 -9.34 -21.87 22.40
N ASP A 242 -9.38 -22.33 23.64
CA ASP A 242 -10.60 -22.80 24.28
C ASP A 242 -11.49 -21.60 24.62
N VAL A 243 -12.76 -21.68 24.19
CA VAL A 243 -13.74 -20.60 24.40
C VAL A 243 -14.16 -20.49 25.86
N ASN A 244 -14.21 -21.62 26.58
CA ASN A 244 -14.69 -21.66 27.96
C ASN A 244 -13.57 -21.40 28.98
N ASP A 245 -12.30 -21.45 28.54
CA ASP A 245 -11.14 -21.07 29.33
C ASP A 245 -10.00 -20.58 28.42
N SER A 246 -9.87 -19.26 28.28
CA SER A 246 -8.83 -18.66 27.42
C SER A 246 -7.40 -18.91 27.92
N ALA A 247 -7.21 -19.29 29.19
CA ALA A 247 -5.90 -19.59 29.76
C ALA A 247 -5.49 -21.06 29.58
N ASN A 248 -6.39 -21.91 29.06
CA ASN A 248 -6.13 -23.33 28.84
C ASN A 248 -5.02 -23.54 27.80
N GLN A 249 -3.92 -24.17 28.23
CA GLN A 249 -2.79 -24.58 27.40
C GLN A 249 -2.67 -26.09 27.19
N SER A 250 -3.67 -26.85 27.67
CA SER A 250 -3.73 -28.30 27.56
C SER A 250 -4.20 -28.75 26.18
N SER A 251 -4.34 -30.05 25.96
CA SER A 251 -4.96 -30.63 24.76
C SER A 251 -6.42 -31.06 24.97
N THR A 252 -7.03 -30.63 26.08
CA THR A 252 -8.39 -30.98 26.49
C THR A 252 -9.24 -29.74 26.65
N LEU A 253 -10.44 -29.73 26.07
CA LEU A 253 -11.36 -28.59 26.15
C LEU A 253 -12.12 -28.54 27.47
N THR A 254 -12.23 -27.34 28.02
CA THR A 254 -13.13 -27.02 29.11
C THR A 254 -14.56 -27.15 28.61
N LEU A 255 -15.31 -28.07 29.23
CA LEU A 255 -16.72 -28.23 28.91
C LEU A 255 -17.51 -27.01 29.43
N ALA A 256 -18.36 -26.45 28.59
CA ALA A 256 -19.26 -25.36 28.93
C ALA A 256 -20.14 -25.75 30.13
N ASP A 257 -20.45 -24.76 30.97
CA ASP A 257 -21.34 -25.01 32.11
C ASP A 257 -22.78 -25.22 31.64
N ALA A 258 -23.41 -26.30 32.10
CA ALA A 258 -24.73 -26.72 31.66
C ALA A 258 -25.38 -27.65 32.70
N ALA A 259 -26.72 -27.62 32.75
CA ALA A 259 -27.49 -28.57 33.54
C ALA A 259 -27.18 -30.01 33.08
N LYS A 260 -26.79 -30.89 34.02
CA LYS A 260 -26.36 -32.27 33.77
C LYS A 260 -25.08 -32.38 32.92
N LYS A 261 -24.14 -31.44 33.06
CA LYS A 261 -22.78 -31.52 32.51
C LYS A 261 -22.10 -32.84 32.91
N ALA A 262 -21.47 -33.50 31.94
CA ALA A 262 -20.67 -34.69 32.20
C ALA A 262 -19.43 -34.35 33.04
N SER A 263 -18.97 -35.29 33.88
CA SER A 263 -17.75 -35.13 34.68
C SER A 263 -16.77 -36.26 34.40
N GLY A 264 -15.47 -36.00 34.57
CA GLY A 264 -14.41 -37.00 34.33
C GLY A 264 -14.18 -37.33 32.85
N VAL A 265 -14.78 -36.58 31.94
CA VAL A 265 -14.60 -36.65 30.49
C VAL A 265 -14.37 -35.26 29.91
N SER A 266 -13.67 -35.19 28.80
CA SER A 266 -13.40 -33.96 28.06
C SER A 266 -13.45 -34.24 26.55
N LEU A 267 -13.34 -33.18 25.75
CA LEU A 267 -13.11 -33.27 24.31
C LEU A 267 -11.65 -32.95 23.97
N GLN A 268 -11.15 -33.54 22.89
CA GLN A 268 -9.91 -33.15 22.21
C GLN A 268 -10.20 -32.91 20.74
N VAL A 269 -9.60 -31.86 20.19
CA VAL A 269 -9.50 -31.67 18.74
C VAL A 269 -8.18 -32.29 18.29
N VAL A 270 -8.20 -33.02 17.18
CA VAL A 270 -7.07 -33.79 16.65
C VAL A 270 -6.82 -33.36 15.20
N ASP A 271 -5.57 -32.98 14.93
CA ASP A 271 -5.05 -32.70 13.59
C ASP A 271 -4.26 -33.92 13.12
N GLY A 272 -4.83 -34.68 12.18
CA GLY A 272 -4.33 -36.00 11.80
C GLY A 272 -4.40 -36.96 12.99
N MET A 273 -3.23 -37.28 13.57
CA MET A 273 -3.11 -38.13 14.76
C MET A 273 -2.72 -37.36 16.03
N THR A 274 -2.47 -36.04 15.93
CA THR A 274 -1.90 -35.28 17.04
C THR A 274 -2.97 -34.42 17.70
N PRO A 275 -3.20 -34.55 19.02
CA PRO A 275 -4.05 -33.64 19.76
C PRO A 275 -3.55 -32.20 19.64
N VAL A 276 -4.47 -31.28 19.34
CA VAL A 276 -4.19 -29.85 19.33
C VAL A 276 -4.05 -29.38 20.77
N LYS A 277 -2.96 -28.66 21.07
CA LYS A 277 -2.82 -27.93 22.32
C LYS A 277 -3.46 -26.56 22.14
N PHE A 278 -4.16 -26.08 23.15
CA PHE A 278 -4.83 -24.79 23.13
C PHE A 278 -3.87 -23.66 23.55
N GLY A 279 -4.24 -22.43 23.22
CA GLY A 279 -3.46 -21.22 23.51
C GLY A 279 -2.76 -20.63 22.28
N SER A 280 -2.48 -19.34 22.35
CA SER A 280 -1.92 -18.56 21.23
C SER A 280 -0.50 -18.96 20.82
N THR A 281 0.25 -19.60 21.73
CA THR A 281 1.63 -20.09 21.50
C THR A 281 1.66 -21.45 20.79
N SER A 282 0.55 -22.19 20.77
CA SER A 282 0.42 -23.50 20.15
C SER A 282 0.15 -23.39 18.64
N ILE A 283 1.11 -22.82 17.90
CA ILE A 283 0.99 -22.57 16.46
C ILE A 283 1.31 -23.84 15.67
N ARG A 284 0.45 -24.16 14.70
CA ARG A 284 0.61 -25.28 13.76
C ARG A 284 0.53 -24.79 12.32
N LEU A 285 1.34 -25.39 11.45
CA LEU A 285 1.27 -25.12 10.02
C LEU A 285 -0.06 -25.66 9.46
N PHE A 286 -0.81 -24.79 8.78
CA PHE A 286 -1.95 -25.21 7.98
C PHE A 286 -1.49 -25.68 6.61
N GLY A 287 -0.68 -24.87 5.93
CA GLY A 287 -0.14 -25.14 4.61
C GLY A 287 0.52 -23.92 3.97
N SER A 288 0.95 -24.09 2.72
CA SER A 288 1.54 -23.02 1.90
C SER A 288 0.55 -22.57 0.83
N MET A 289 0.43 -21.26 0.65
CA MET A 289 -0.35 -20.66 -0.43
C MET A 289 0.56 -20.21 -1.57
N PRO A 290 0.33 -20.70 -2.80
CA PRO A 290 1.12 -20.31 -3.96
C PRO A 290 0.82 -18.87 -4.39
N ASN A 291 1.65 -18.37 -5.32
CA ASN A 291 1.37 -17.13 -6.02
C ASN A 291 0.00 -17.22 -6.70
N GLY A 292 -0.87 -16.23 -6.50
CA GLY A 292 -2.23 -16.25 -7.04
C GLY A 292 -3.29 -16.84 -6.10
N GLY A 293 -2.89 -17.43 -4.98
CA GLY A 293 -3.80 -17.86 -3.91
C GLY A 293 -4.48 -19.18 -4.22
N GLY A 294 -5.61 -19.44 -3.58
CA GLY A 294 -6.37 -20.67 -3.80
C GLY A 294 -7.06 -21.19 -2.56
N MET A 295 -7.34 -22.48 -2.58
CA MET A 295 -8.03 -23.19 -1.50
C MET A 295 -7.14 -24.28 -0.92
N ILE A 296 -7.07 -24.34 0.41
CA ILE A 296 -6.44 -25.42 1.17
C ILE A 296 -7.41 -25.89 2.25
N SER A 297 -7.40 -27.18 2.56
CA SER A 297 -8.25 -27.73 3.61
C SER A 297 -7.52 -28.80 4.41
N LYS A 298 -7.99 -29.01 5.64
CA LYS A 298 -7.44 -29.97 6.59
C LYS A 298 -8.59 -30.69 7.30
N ALA A 299 -8.53 -32.01 7.29
CA ALA A 299 -9.47 -32.84 8.03
C ALA A 299 -9.10 -32.84 9.51
N MET A 300 -10.09 -32.57 10.35
CA MET A 300 -9.95 -32.50 11.81
C MET A 300 -10.92 -33.49 12.45
N ASN A 301 -10.50 -34.11 13.53
CA ASN A 301 -11.33 -35.01 14.31
C ASN A 301 -11.55 -34.45 15.71
N VAL A 302 -12.71 -34.72 16.27
CA VAL A 302 -13.03 -34.47 17.66
C VAL A 302 -13.27 -35.81 18.32
N ARG A 303 -12.66 -36.02 19.49
CA ARG A 303 -12.83 -37.25 20.27
C ARG A 303 -13.11 -36.92 21.72
N TYR A 304 -13.91 -37.78 22.37
CA TYR A 304 -13.99 -37.82 23.81
C TYR A 304 -12.69 -38.37 24.38
N ILE A 305 -12.27 -37.89 25.55
CA ILE A 305 -11.19 -38.46 26.34
C ILE A 305 -11.63 -38.55 27.79
N ARG A 306 -11.34 -39.67 28.44
CA ARG A 306 -11.55 -39.81 29.88
C ARG A 306 -10.40 -39.17 30.64
N THR A 307 -10.74 -38.27 31.57
CA THR A 307 -9.76 -37.49 32.34
C THR A 307 -9.69 -37.88 33.81
N SER A 308 -10.68 -38.65 34.30
CA SER A 308 -10.72 -39.10 35.69
C SER A 308 -11.19 -40.55 35.81
N THR A 309 -10.78 -41.21 36.90
CA THR A 309 -11.25 -42.55 37.27
C THR A 309 -12.75 -42.55 37.57
N VAL A 310 -13.27 -41.45 38.13
CA VAL A 310 -14.70 -41.25 38.38
C VAL A 310 -15.28 -40.35 37.28
N ALA A 311 -16.05 -40.96 36.37
CA ALA A 311 -16.74 -40.23 35.32
C ALA A 311 -18.27 -40.41 35.44
N ARG A 312 -19.02 -39.33 35.21
CA ARG A 312 -20.49 -39.32 35.29
C ARG A 312 -21.07 -38.97 33.92
N PRO A 313 -22.05 -39.73 33.40
CA PRO A 313 -22.75 -39.39 32.17
C PRO A 313 -23.41 -38.02 32.25
N GLY A 314 -23.46 -37.32 31.13
CA GLY A 314 -24.06 -35.99 31.04
C GLY A 314 -23.92 -35.37 29.67
N SER A 315 -24.36 -34.13 29.54
CA SER A 315 -24.20 -33.33 28.32
C SER A 315 -22.77 -32.82 28.18
N VAL A 316 -22.26 -32.82 26.95
CA VAL A 316 -20.96 -32.29 26.59
C VAL A 316 -21.15 -31.18 25.56
N ARG A 317 -20.65 -29.98 25.87
CA ARG A 317 -20.60 -28.83 24.97
C ARG A 317 -19.26 -28.13 25.19
N ALA A 318 -18.60 -27.69 24.12
CA ALA A 318 -17.37 -26.91 24.18
C ALA A 318 -17.26 -26.04 22.93
N GLY A 319 -16.41 -25.01 22.99
CA GLY A 319 -16.14 -24.13 21.86
C GLY A 319 -14.65 -23.96 21.64
N VAL A 320 -14.27 -23.71 20.40
CA VAL A 320 -12.90 -23.40 20.00
C VAL A 320 -12.91 -22.16 19.13
N THR A 321 -11.99 -21.24 19.40
CA THR A 321 -11.66 -20.15 18.47
C THR A 321 -10.43 -20.55 17.68
N VAL A 322 -10.50 -20.39 16.35
CA VAL A 322 -9.37 -20.64 15.45
C VAL A 322 -8.78 -19.29 15.03
N THR A 323 -7.49 -19.10 15.29
CA THR A 323 -6.76 -17.89 14.89
C THR A 323 -5.79 -18.23 13.77
N LEU A 324 -5.80 -17.46 12.68
CA LEU A 324 -4.89 -17.62 11.55
C LEU A 324 -3.72 -16.66 11.65
N SER A 325 -2.54 -17.11 11.22
CA SER A 325 -1.34 -16.29 11.10
C SER A 325 -0.73 -16.50 9.72
N TYR A 326 -0.30 -15.41 9.10
CA TYR A 326 0.34 -15.40 7.77
C TYR A 326 1.82 -15.08 7.91
N LYS A 327 2.68 -15.83 7.22
CA LYS A 327 4.14 -15.60 7.19
C LYS A 327 4.67 -15.67 5.78
#